data_AF-A0A9W8L6H3-F1
#
_entry.id   AF-A0A9W8L6H3-F1
#
_cell.length_a   1.000
_cell.length_b   1.000
_cell.length_c   1.000
_cell.angle_alpha   90.00
_cell.angle_beta   90.00
_cell.angle_gamma   90.00
#
_symmetry.space_group_name_H-M   'P 1'
#
loop_
_entity.id
_entity.type
_entity.pdbx_description
1 polymer ?
#
loop_
_entity_poly.entity_id
_entity_poly.type
_entity_poly.pdbx_seq_one_letter_code
_entity_poly.pdbx_strand_id
1 'polypeptide(L)'
;MEDAELIQSFVPSTLAEEITRRYQAGSTALAQLVDHLSQRSQLEDLLASTIERAGGSGGGKFGSARGSIRSNSGVGLLTNARRGSEEVAGLVPALQKEVDALVRMHLHLSERINNEIVRPLQTFINTDAWSVAHTIEAKVRQMASEMKQHH
;
A
#
# COMPACT_ATOMS: atom_id res chain seq x y z
N MET A 1 21.86 -52.56 -20.12
CA MET A 1 22.56 -52.24 -18.86
C MET A 1 22.53 -50.72 -18.68
N GLU A 2 21.32 -50.14 -18.75
CA GLU A 2 21.11 -48.69 -18.94
C GLU A 2 20.02 -48.10 -18.03
N ASP A 3 19.47 -48.87 -17.09
CA ASP A 3 18.39 -48.38 -16.21
C ASP A 3 18.87 -47.91 -14.83
N ALA A 4 20.18 -47.70 -14.65
CA ALA A 4 20.78 -47.34 -13.37
C ALA A 4 21.03 -45.83 -13.17
N GLU A 5 20.89 -45.00 -14.20
CA GLU A 5 21.21 -43.56 -14.12
C GLU A 5 20.01 -42.63 -13.95
N LEU A 6 18.77 -43.15 -14.00
CA LEU A 6 17.56 -42.31 -13.94
C LEU A 6 16.91 -42.18 -12.58
N ILE A 7 17.59 -42.63 -11.53
CA ILE A 7 17.30 -42.22 -10.15
C ILE A 7 18.53 -41.46 -9.69
N GLN A 8 18.68 -40.21 -10.16
CA GLN A 8 19.37 -39.21 -9.37
C GLN A 8 18.68 -39.19 -8.01
N SER A 9 19.20 -39.97 -7.07
CA SER A 9 18.62 -40.10 -5.75
C SER A 9 18.52 -38.69 -5.19
N PHE A 10 17.30 -38.19 -5.03
CA PHE A 10 17.06 -37.04 -4.20
C PHE A 10 17.41 -37.47 -2.79
N VAL A 11 18.69 -37.36 -2.43
CA VAL A 11 19.18 -37.65 -1.10
C VAL A 11 18.34 -36.77 -0.16
N PRO A 12 17.75 -37.30 0.93
CA PRO A 12 16.87 -36.52 1.80
C PRO A 12 17.44 -35.15 2.19
N SER A 13 18.77 -35.03 2.30
CA SER A 13 19.48 -33.76 2.54
C SER A 13 19.27 -32.72 1.43
N THR A 14 19.27 -33.09 0.14
CA THR A 14 19.06 -32.13 -0.95
C THR A 14 17.62 -31.64 -1.02
N LEU A 15 16.65 -32.48 -0.66
CA LEU A 15 15.24 -32.06 -0.54
C LEU A 15 15.05 -31.07 0.63
N ALA A 16 15.62 -31.37 1.79
CA ALA A 16 15.52 -30.51 2.97
C ALA A 16 16.21 -29.14 2.74
N GLU A 17 17.35 -29.14 2.05
CA GLU A 17 18.06 -27.92 1.63
C GLU A 17 17.24 -27.09 0.64
N GLU A 18 16.65 -27.74 -0.37
CA GLU A 18 15.83 -27.04 -1.37
C GLU A 18 14.54 -26.47 -0.76
N ILE A 19 13.90 -27.20 0.15
CA ILE A 19 12.74 -26.70 0.91
C ILE A 19 13.15 -25.47 1.71
N THR A 20 14.25 -25.55 2.47
CA THR A 20 14.72 -24.41 3.27
C THR A 20 15.04 -23.22 2.39
N ARG A 21 15.79 -23.41 1.29
CA ARG A 21 16.11 -22.36 0.32
C ARG A 21 14.86 -21.68 -0.24
N ARG A 22 13.85 -22.45 -0.66
CA ARG A 22 12.58 -21.89 -1.17
C ARG A 22 11.83 -21.10 -0.11
N TYR A 23 11.76 -21.62 1.11
CA TYR A 23 11.14 -20.91 2.24
C TYR A 23 11.88 -19.61 2.58
N GLN A 24 13.22 -19.61 2.57
CA GLN A 24 14.03 -18.41 2.77
C GLN A 24 13.76 -17.36 1.68
N ALA A 25 13.79 -17.78 0.41
CA ALA A 25 13.50 -16.89 -0.72
C ALA A 25 12.08 -16.30 -0.63
N GLY A 26 11.08 -17.12 -0.30
CA GLY A 26 9.71 -16.68 -0.09
C GLY A 26 9.57 -15.68 1.05
N SER A 27 10.28 -15.90 2.17
CA SER A 27 10.32 -14.99 3.30
C SER A 27 10.91 -13.63 2.94
N THR A 28 12.03 -13.62 2.21
CA THR A 28 12.66 -12.38 1.74
C THR A 28 11.75 -11.62 0.80
N ALA A 29 11.11 -12.30 -0.15
CA ALA A 29 10.15 -11.69 -1.07
C ALA A 29 8.94 -11.11 -0.32
N LEU A 30 8.45 -11.82 0.71
CA LEU A 30 7.34 -11.35 1.52
C LEU A 30 7.71 -10.12 2.36
N ALA A 31 8.91 -10.07 2.93
CA ALA A 31 9.42 -8.90 3.65
C ALA A 31 9.53 -7.68 2.72
N GLN A 32 10.07 -7.86 1.51
CA GLN A 32 10.13 -6.79 0.50
C GLN A 32 8.72 -6.29 0.10
N LEU A 33 7.76 -7.20 -0.04
CA LEU A 33 6.37 -6.84 -0.32
C LEU A 33 5.76 -6.02 0.83
N VAL A 34 5.99 -6.42 2.08
CA VAL A 34 5.56 -5.69 3.27
C VAL A 34 6.15 -4.28 3.31
N ASP A 35 7.43 -4.12 2.99
CA ASP A 35 8.09 -2.82 2.93
C ASP A 35 7.47 -1.93 1.84
N HIS A 36 7.24 -2.47 0.64
CA HIS A 36 6.59 -1.73 -0.46
C HIS A 36 5.17 -1.30 -0.10
N LEU A 37 4.38 -2.15 0.56
CA LEU A 37 3.02 -1.82 0.97
C LEU A 37 3.00 -0.79 2.11
N SER A 38 3.96 -0.85 3.02
CA SER A 38 4.15 0.15 4.08
C SER A 38 4.49 1.51 3.48
N GLN A 39 5.41 1.55 2.51
CA GLN A 39 5.71 2.77 1.75
C GLN A 39 4.50 3.28 0.99
N ARG A 40 3.69 2.39 0.41
CA ARG A 40 2.47 2.80 -0.29
C ARG A 40 1.48 3.47 0.65
N SER A 41 1.24 2.90 1.84
CA SER A 41 0.39 3.55 2.85
C SER A 41 0.89 4.95 3.21
N GLN A 42 2.20 5.12 3.44
CA GLN A 42 2.79 6.43 3.73
C GLN A 42 2.58 7.45 2.59
N LEU A 43 2.62 6.99 1.33
CA LEU A 43 2.33 7.84 0.17
C LEU A 43 0.85 8.25 0.12
N GLU A 44 -0.08 7.38 0.51
CA GLU A 44 -1.50 7.71 0.61
C GLU A 44 -1.74 8.78 1.70
N ASP A 45 -1.09 8.67 2.85
CA ASP A 45 -1.14 9.70 3.92
C ASP A 45 -0.55 11.04 3.45
N LEU A 46 0.59 11.00 2.76
CA LEU A 46 1.22 12.19 2.19
C LEU A 46 0.31 12.85 1.14
N LEU A 47 -0.34 12.06 0.30
CA LEU A 47 -1.26 12.53 -0.72
C LEU A 47 -2.49 13.18 -0.09
N ALA A 48 -3.11 12.53 0.90
CA ALA A 48 -4.21 13.10 1.66
C ALA A 48 -3.84 14.45 2.26
N SER A 49 -2.68 14.53 2.94
CA SER A 49 -2.16 15.75 3.53
C SER A 49 -1.86 16.84 2.49
N THR A 50 -1.42 16.46 1.29
CA THR A 50 -1.14 17.40 0.19
C THR A 50 -2.44 17.96 -0.40
N ILE A 51 -3.46 17.11 -0.59
CA ILE A 51 -4.79 17.52 -1.04
C ILE A 51 -5.42 18.46 -0.02
N GLU A 52 -5.34 18.15 1.26
CA GLU A 52 -5.86 19.00 2.35
C GLU A 52 -5.21 20.39 2.35
N ARG A 53 -3.88 20.46 2.20
CA ARG A 53 -3.16 21.74 2.07
C ARG A 53 -3.58 22.51 0.82
N ALA A 54 -3.73 21.84 -0.32
CA ALA A 54 -4.13 22.48 -1.57
C ALA A 54 -5.59 23.00 -1.53
N GLY A 55 -6.51 22.24 -0.93
CA GLY A 55 -7.91 22.65 -0.74
C GLY A 55 -8.06 23.76 0.30
N GLY A 56 -7.33 23.67 1.43
CA GLY A 56 -7.31 24.71 2.47
C GLY A 56 -6.72 26.04 2.00
N SER A 57 -5.87 26.03 0.96
CA SER A 57 -5.32 27.24 0.34
C SER A 57 -6.34 28.01 -0.50
N GLY A 58 -7.48 27.41 -0.86
CA GLY A 58 -8.60 28.06 -1.57
C GLY A 58 -9.68 28.64 -0.65
N GLY A 59 -9.73 28.22 0.62
CA GLY A 59 -10.68 28.73 1.63
C GLY A 59 -10.28 30.06 2.28
N GLY A 60 -9.04 30.49 2.07
CA GLY A 60 -8.52 31.79 2.52
C GLY A 60 -8.62 32.85 1.43
N LYS A 61 -9.57 33.78 1.57
CA LYS A 61 -9.64 35.03 0.79
C LYS A 61 -9.72 34.86 -0.74
N PHE A 62 -10.86 34.38 -1.24
CA PHE A 62 -11.53 35.22 -2.24
C PHE A 62 -12.06 36.44 -1.49
N GLY A 63 -11.14 37.36 -1.18
CA GLY A 63 -11.50 38.69 -0.76
C GLY A 63 -12.53 39.18 -1.76
N SER A 64 -13.65 39.66 -1.24
CA SER A 64 -14.55 40.51 -1.98
C SER A 64 -13.70 41.53 -2.74
N ALA A 65 -13.40 41.24 -4.01
CA ALA A 65 -13.01 42.24 -4.97
C ALA A 65 -14.29 43.00 -5.26
N ARG A 66 -14.66 43.80 -4.27
CA ARG A 66 -15.57 44.93 -4.34
C ARG A 66 -14.86 46.01 -5.17
N GLY A 67 -14.43 45.62 -6.37
CA GLY A 67 -13.93 46.48 -7.41
C GLY A 67 -15.15 47.11 -8.06
N SER A 68 -15.51 48.27 -7.52
CA SER A 68 -16.48 49.20 -8.06
C SER A 68 -16.35 49.37 -9.58
N ILE A 69 -17.14 48.63 -10.36
CA ILE A 69 -17.45 49.04 -11.74
C ILE A 69 -18.75 49.86 -11.65
N ARG A 70 -18.59 51.17 -11.48
CA ARG A 70 -19.60 52.15 -11.84
C ARG A 70 -19.70 52.15 -13.37
N SER A 71 -20.48 51.23 -13.95
CA SER A 71 -20.94 51.34 -15.34
C SER A 71 -22.42 51.67 -15.34
N ASN A 72 -22.70 52.88 -15.81
CA ASN A 72 -24.01 53.44 -16.04
C ASN A 72 -24.65 52.74 -17.26
N SER A 73 -25.47 51.71 -17.07
CA SER A 73 -26.45 51.27 -18.08
C SER A 73 -27.58 50.45 -17.44
N GLY A 74 -28.81 50.76 -17.85
CA GLY A 74 -30.04 50.39 -17.17
C GLY A 74 -30.42 48.91 -17.20
N VAL A 75 -30.90 48.44 -16.04
CA VAL A 75 -32.15 47.68 -15.80
C VAL A 75 -32.39 46.34 -16.55
N GLY A 76 -31.46 45.82 -17.34
CA GLY A 76 -31.60 44.50 -18.00
C GLY A 76 -30.72 43.34 -17.47
N LEU A 77 -29.69 43.64 -16.67
CA LEU A 77 -28.57 42.71 -16.44
C LEU A 77 -28.44 42.18 -14.99
N LEU A 78 -29.44 42.38 -14.14
CA LEU A 78 -29.33 42.05 -12.70
C LEU A 78 -29.89 40.68 -12.32
N THR A 79 -30.78 40.09 -13.12
CA THR A 79 -31.38 38.78 -12.84
C THR A 79 -30.47 37.63 -13.27
N ASN A 80 -29.81 37.73 -14.44
CA ASN A 80 -28.87 36.71 -14.92
C ASN A 80 -27.52 36.77 -14.21
N ALA A 81 -27.04 37.96 -13.82
CA ALA A 81 -25.80 38.11 -13.06
C ALA A 81 -25.94 37.58 -11.62
N ARG A 82 -27.11 37.74 -10.97
CA ARG A 82 -27.38 37.13 -9.66
C ARG A 82 -27.48 35.61 -9.74
N ARG A 83 -28.13 35.06 -10.77
CA ARG A 83 -28.26 33.60 -10.94
C ARG A 83 -26.92 32.94 -11.24
N GLY A 84 -26.10 33.52 -12.12
CA GLY A 84 -24.74 33.07 -12.36
C GLY A 84 -23.83 33.25 -11.13
N SER A 85 -24.03 34.30 -10.33
CA SER A 85 -23.34 34.50 -9.05
C SER A 85 -23.73 33.46 -8.00
N GLU A 86 -24.99 33.03 -7.93
CA GLU A 86 -25.45 31.99 -7.00
C GLU A 86 -24.97 30.59 -7.42
N GLU A 87 -25.02 30.29 -8.73
CA GLU A 87 -24.50 29.04 -9.28
C GLU A 87 -22.99 28.91 -9.06
N VAL A 88 -22.22 29.99 -9.32
CA VAL A 88 -20.77 30.02 -9.07
C VAL A 88 -20.46 30.02 -7.57
N ALA A 89 -21.28 30.66 -6.74
CA ALA A 89 -21.12 30.61 -5.27
C ALA A 89 -21.33 29.19 -4.72
N GLY A 90 -22.14 28.36 -5.38
CA GLY A 90 -22.33 26.95 -5.04
C GLY A 90 -21.16 26.03 -5.44
N LEU A 91 -20.34 26.44 -6.41
CA LEU A 91 -19.21 25.62 -6.90
C LEU A 91 -18.08 25.50 -5.89
N VAL A 92 -17.75 26.58 -5.17
CA VAL A 92 -16.64 26.56 -4.19
C VAL A 92 -16.93 25.58 -3.03
N PRO A 93 -18.11 25.59 -2.39
CA PRO A 93 -18.48 24.58 -1.40
C PRO A 93 -18.58 23.16 -1.99
N ALA A 94 -19.02 23.00 -3.24
CA ALA A 94 -19.08 21.69 -3.89
C ALA A 94 -17.67 21.12 -4.11
N LEU A 95 -16.74 21.93 -4.61
CA LEU A 95 -15.34 21.55 -4.76
C LEU A 95 -14.69 21.22 -3.41
N GLN A 96 -14.99 21.97 -2.35
CA GLN A 96 -14.49 21.65 -1.02
C GLN A 96 -14.99 20.30 -0.52
N LYS A 97 -16.27 19.95 -0.76
CA LYS A 97 -16.80 18.63 -0.40
C LYS A 97 -16.10 17.50 -1.13
N GLU A 98 -15.77 17.68 -2.41
CA GLU A 98 -15.01 16.70 -3.19
C GLU A 98 -13.58 16.54 -2.66
N VAL A 99 -12.91 17.65 -2.33
CA VAL A 99 -11.59 17.63 -1.67
C VAL A 99 -11.67 16.83 -0.36
N ASP A 100 -12.64 17.12 0.51
CA ASP A 100 -12.82 16.42 1.80
C ASP A 100 -13.15 14.93 1.60
N ALA A 101 -13.86 14.58 0.53
CA ALA A 101 -14.14 13.18 0.18
C ALA A 101 -12.86 12.45 -0.28
N LEU A 102 -12.05 13.09 -1.13
CA LEU A 102 -10.78 12.54 -1.59
C LEU A 102 -9.79 12.34 -0.44
N VAL A 103 -9.64 13.33 0.45
CA VAL A 103 -8.79 13.21 1.64
C VAL A 103 -9.21 12.01 2.49
N ARG A 104 -10.51 11.88 2.79
CA ARG A 104 -11.03 10.74 3.57
C ARG A 104 -10.79 9.41 2.88
N MET A 105 -10.95 9.34 1.57
CA MET A 105 -10.70 8.12 0.79
C MET A 105 -9.23 7.68 0.90
N HIS A 106 -8.28 8.61 0.74
CA HIS A 106 -6.85 8.29 0.80
C HIS A 106 -6.40 7.89 2.21
N LEU A 107 -6.87 8.57 3.26
CA LEU A 107 -6.62 8.17 4.65
C LEU A 107 -7.19 6.78 4.96
N HIS A 108 -8.43 6.52 4.50
CA HIS A 108 -9.05 5.21 4.69
C HIS A 108 -8.28 4.10 3.95
N LEU A 109 -7.79 4.37 2.74
CA LEU A 109 -6.97 3.42 1.99
C LEU A 109 -5.64 3.13 2.71
N SER A 110 -4.96 4.16 3.22
CA SER A 110 -3.75 4.00 4.04
C SER A 110 -3.99 3.11 5.25
N GLU A 111 -5.08 3.38 5.99
CA GLU A 111 -5.49 2.61 7.15
C GLU A 111 -5.73 1.15 6.80
N ARG A 112 -6.47 0.88 5.72
CA ARG A 112 -6.74 -0.49 5.26
C ARG A 112 -5.48 -1.24 4.84
N ILE A 113 -4.57 -0.59 4.10
CA ILE A 113 -3.29 -1.19 3.73
C ILE A 113 -2.52 -1.61 5.00
N ASN A 114 -2.44 -0.73 6.00
CA ASN A 114 -1.74 -1.03 7.24
C ASN A 114 -2.40 -2.13 8.07
N ASN A 115 -3.70 -2.02 8.30
CA ASN A 115 -4.43 -2.87 9.23
C ASN A 115 -4.78 -4.24 8.64
N GLU A 116 -5.15 -4.29 7.36
CA GLU A 116 -5.62 -5.53 6.71
C GLU A 116 -4.52 -6.28 5.98
N ILE A 117 -3.39 -5.63 5.64
CA ILE A 117 -2.34 -6.26 4.83
C ILE A 117 -0.99 -6.25 5.56
N VAL A 118 -0.43 -5.07 5.85
CA VAL A 118 0.93 -4.95 6.42
C VAL A 118 1.02 -5.66 7.77
N ARG A 119 0.12 -5.36 8.71
CA ARG A 119 0.18 -5.95 10.07
C ARG A 119 -0.02 -7.47 10.06
N PRO A 120 -1.01 -8.05 9.34
CA PRO A 120 -1.12 -9.50 9.21
C PRO A 120 0.11 -10.16 8.59
N LEU A 121 0.68 -9.57 7.53
CA LEU A 121 1.88 -10.12 6.89
C LEU A 121 3.12 -10.04 7.79
N GLN A 122 3.31 -8.96 8.54
CA GLN A 122 4.37 -8.85 9.55
C GLN A 122 4.22 -9.91 10.65
N THR A 123 3.00 -10.13 11.11
CA THR A 123 2.71 -11.18 12.09
C THR A 123 3.05 -12.56 11.54
N PHE A 124 2.67 -12.82 10.29
CA PHE A 124 2.98 -14.08 9.62
C PHE A 124 4.49 -14.31 9.46
N ILE A 125 5.25 -13.29 9.01
CA ILE A 125 6.72 -13.37 8.88
C ILE A 125 7.38 -13.70 10.23
N ASN A 126 6.87 -13.14 11.32
CA ASN A 126 7.41 -13.33 12.67
C ASN A 126 6.99 -14.66 13.32
N THR A 127 6.30 -15.55 12.60
CA THR A 127 5.89 -16.86 13.13
C THR A 127 7.08 -17.82 13.17
N ASP A 128 7.10 -18.73 14.16
CA ASP A 128 8.13 -19.76 14.38
C ASP A 128 8.36 -20.76 13.24
N ALA A 129 7.64 -20.64 12.12
CA ALA A 129 7.80 -21.49 10.94
C ALA A 129 9.26 -21.55 10.46
N TRP A 130 10.01 -20.47 10.65
CA TRP A 130 11.44 -20.36 10.33
C TRP A 130 12.33 -21.27 11.21
N SER A 131 12.08 -21.27 12.51
CA SER A 131 12.80 -22.12 13.48
C SER A 131 12.52 -23.60 13.21
N VAL A 132 11.27 -23.93 12.88
CA VAL A 132 10.87 -25.30 12.56
C VAL A 132 11.54 -25.80 11.29
N ALA A 133 11.58 -24.99 10.22
CA ALA A 133 12.23 -25.38 8.96
C ALA A 133 13.73 -25.68 9.13
N HIS A 134 14.46 -24.84 9.86
CA HIS A 134 15.89 -25.06 10.15
C HIS A 134 16.12 -26.30 11.02
N THR A 135 15.23 -26.54 11.99
CA THR A 135 15.28 -27.73 12.84
C THR A 135 15.08 -29.00 12.01
N ILE A 136 14.15 -28.99 11.05
CA ILE A 136 13.93 -30.12 10.14
C ILE A 136 15.16 -30.34 9.25
N GLU A 137 15.71 -29.29 8.65
CA GLU A 137 16.92 -29.39 7.82
C GLU A 137 18.09 -30.01 8.59
N ALA A 138 18.35 -29.52 9.81
CA ALA A 138 19.41 -30.03 10.67
C ALA A 138 19.23 -31.52 10.99
N LYS A 139 18.01 -31.94 11.34
CA LYS A 139 17.67 -33.35 11.60
C LYS A 139 17.89 -34.21 10.35
N VAL A 140 17.46 -33.75 9.18
CA VAL A 140 17.62 -34.51 7.93
C VAL A 140 19.10 -34.65 7.56
N ARG A 141 19.91 -33.61 7.75
CA ARG A 141 21.37 -33.70 7.57
C ARG A 141 22.01 -34.68 8.53
N GLN A 142 21.60 -34.66 9.81
CA GLN A 142 22.09 -35.60 10.81
C GLN A 142 21.78 -37.04 10.39
N MET A 143 20.53 -37.35 10.06
CA MET A 143 20.14 -38.69 9.60
C MET A 143 20.92 -39.13 8.35
N ALA A 144 21.10 -38.23 7.38
CA ALA A 144 21.89 -38.52 6.18
C ALA A 144 23.37 -38.80 6.50
N SER A 145 23.93 -38.14 7.52
CA SER A 145 25.30 -38.40 7.97
C SER A 145 25.44 -39.74 8.70
N GLU A 146 24.48 -40.09 9.55
CA GLU A 146 24.44 -41.38 10.26
C GLU A 146 24.30 -42.53 9.26
N MET A 147 23.41 -42.42 8.28
CA MET A 147 23.26 -43.42 7.21
C MET A 147 24.55 -43.64 6.41
N LYS A 148 25.31 -42.57 6.14
CA LYS A 148 26.61 -42.69 5.45
C LYS A 148 27.71 -43.33 6.29
N GLN A 149 27.61 -43.29 7.62
CA GLN A 149 28.58 -43.92 8.53
C GLN A 149 28.29 -45.42 8.74
N HIS A 150 27.05 -45.85 8.51
CA HIS A 150 26.60 -47.25 8.68
C HIS A 150 26.59 -48.08 7.39
N HIS A 151 26.96 -47.49 6.25
CA HIS A 151 27.14 -48.13 4.95
C HIS A 151 28.62 -48.14 4.55
#